data_AF-A0A3P1ZE73-F1
#
_entry.id   AF-A0A3P1ZE73-F1
#
_cell.length_a   1.000
_cell.length_b   1.000
_cell.length_c   1.000
_cell.angle_alpha   90.00
_cell.angle_beta   90.00
_cell.angle_gamma   90.00
#
_symmetry.space_group_name_H-M   'P 1'
#
loop_
_entity.id
_entity.type
_entity.pdbx_description
1 polymer ?
#
loop_
_entity_poly.entity_id
_entity_poly.type
_entity_poly.pdbx_seq_one_letter_code
_entity_poly.pdbx_strand_id
1 'polypeptide(L)'
;YPSLHAILHYRVAHYLYRRRFFFLARMVSAWSARATGIEIHPGARIGKGLFIDHGHGVVIGETTVIGDNVTIYQGVTLGGTGKEFKKRHPTIEDNVMISAGAKVLGSFTVGHDSKIGAGSVALH
;
A
#
# COMPACT_ATOMS: atom_id res chain seq x y z
N TYR A 1 -13.09 1.26 -12.76
CA TYR A 1 -11.93 1.86 -12.06
C TYR A 1 -11.18 0.76 -11.30
N PRO A 2 -10.03 0.26 -11.81
CA PRO A 2 -9.24 -0.80 -11.16
C PRO A 2 -8.92 -0.50 -9.69
N SER A 3 -8.62 0.76 -9.38
CA SER A 3 -8.34 1.25 -8.02
C SER A 3 -9.50 1.03 -7.04
N LEU A 4 -10.74 1.30 -7.45
CA LEU A 4 -11.91 1.09 -6.59
C LEU A 4 -12.08 -0.40 -6.27
N HIS A 5 -11.97 -1.26 -7.29
CA HIS A 5 -12.03 -2.72 -7.09
C HIS A 5 -10.92 -3.21 -6.17
N ALA A 6 -9.68 -2.73 -6.34
CA ALA A 6 -8.55 -3.09 -5.50
C ALA A 6 -8.78 -2.72 -4.03
N ILE A 7 -9.30 -1.51 -3.76
CA ILE A 7 -9.62 -1.07 -2.39
C ILE A 7 -10.75 -1.92 -1.80
N LEU A 8 -11.82 -2.20 -2.55
CA LEU A 8 -12.94 -3.04 -2.08
C LEU A 8 -12.47 -4.45 -1.72
N HIS A 9 -11.71 -5.11 -2.62
CA HIS A 9 -11.16 -6.44 -2.34
C HIS A 9 -10.17 -6.42 -1.18
N TYR A 10 -9.33 -5.37 -1.07
CA TYR A 10 -8.48 -5.18 0.09
C TYR A 10 -9.30 -5.12 1.38
N ARG A 11 -10.42 -4.39 1.45
CA ARG A 11 -11.24 -4.33 2.66
C ARG A 11 -11.78 -5.72 3.06
N VAL A 12 -12.21 -6.52 2.09
CA VAL A 12 -12.62 -7.92 2.32
C VAL A 12 -11.44 -8.77 2.79
N ALA A 13 -10.30 -8.69 2.11
CA ALA A 13 -9.10 -9.45 2.44
C ALA A 13 -8.56 -9.06 3.83
N HIS A 14 -8.58 -7.77 4.17
CA HIS A 14 -8.19 -7.23 5.47
C HIS A 14 -9.12 -7.74 6.57
N TYR A 15 -10.42 -7.75 6.33
CA TYR A 15 -11.39 -8.32 7.26
C TYR A 15 -11.12 -9.81 7.54
N LEU A 16 -10.88 -10.62 6.49
CA LEU A 16 -10.49 -12.02 6.64
C LEU A 16 -9.17 -12.19 7.41
N TYR A 17 -8.18 -11.34 7.11
CA TYR A 17 -6.88 -11.35 7.78
C TYR A 17 -6.99 -11.02 9.27
N ARG A 18 -7.81 -10.03 9.64
CA ARG A 18 -8.10 -9.67 11.04
C ARG A 18 -8.78 -10.81 11.81
N ARG A 19 -9.55 -11.66 11.12
CA ARG A 19 -10.15 -12.89 11.67
C ARG A 19 -9.24 -14.12 11.60
N ARG A 20 -7.95 -13.94 11.25
CA ARG A 20 -6.93 -15.00 11.14
C ARG A 20 -7.17 -16.01 10.01
N PHE A 21 -8.06 -15.72 9.06
CA PHE A 21 -8.22 -16.52 7.83
C PHE A 21 -7.15 -16.12 6.80
N PHE A 22 -5.88 -16.32 7.14
CA PHE A 22 -4.75 -15.78 6.37
C PHE A 22 -4.67 -16.31 4.95
N PHE A 23 -4.94 -17.60 4.75
CA PHE A 23 -4.94 -18.22 3.43
C PHE A 23 -5.99 -17.57 2.52
N LEU A 24 -7.24 -17.46 2.99
CA LEU A 24 -8.33 -16.82 2.23
C LEU A 24 -8.04 -15.35 1.96
N ALA A 25 -7.53 -14.62 2.94
CA ALA A 25 -7.13 -13.23 2.78
C ALA A 25 -6.07 -13.07 1.68
N ARG A 26 -5.05 -13.94 1.65
CA ARG A 26 -4.02 -13.93 0.60
C ARG A 26 -4.58 -14.32 -0.76
N MET A 27 -5.50 -15.27 -0.82
CA MET A 27 -6.15 -15.69 -2.05
C MET A 27 -6.97 -14.54 -2.68
N VAL A 28 -7.75 -13.80 -1.87
CA VAL A 28 -8.48 -12.60 -2.31
C VAL A 28 -7.52 -11.50 -2.77
N SER A 29 -6.46 -11.24 -2.01
CA SER A 29 -5.43 -10.25 -2.34
C SER A 29 -4.72 -10.58 -3.66
N ALA A 30 -4.33 -11.83 -3.87
CA ALA A 30 -3.66 -12.28 -5.10
C ALA A 30 -4.59 -12.20 -6.32
N TRP A 31 -5.85 -12.60 -6.18
CA TRP A 31 -6.84 -12.47 -7.25
C TRP A 31 -7.09 -11.00 -7.60
N SER A 32 -7.22 -10.13 -6.60
CA SER A 32 -7.36 -8.69 -6.82
C SER A 32 -6.14 -8.10 -7.54
N ALA A 33 -4.93 -8.48 -7.15
CA ALA A 33 -3.71 -8.03 -7.81
C ALA A 33 -3.66 -8.47 -9.27
N ARG A 34 -4.03 -9.72 -9.57
CA ARG A 34 -4.13 -10.22 -10.95
C ARG A 34 -5.18 -9.46 -11.78
N ALA A 35 -6.33 -9.16 -11.20
CA ALA A 35 -7.43 -8.50 -11.90
C ALA A 35 -7.22 -6.99 -12.11
N THR A 36 -6.51 -6.32 -11.20
CA THR A 36 -6.41 -4.85 -11.17
C THR A 36 -5.01 -4.31 -11.46
N GLY A 37 -3.97 -5.15 -11.34
CA GLY A 37 -2.57 -4.71 -11.39
C GLY A 37 -2.12 -3.93 -10.14
N ILE A 38 -2.94 -3.89 -9.08
CA ILE A 38 -2.64 -3.23 -7.81
C ILE A 38 -2.50 -4.30 -6.72
N GLU A 39 -1.31 -4.44 -6.16
CA GLU A 39 -1.05 -5.38 -5.07
C GLU A 39 -1.17 -4.68 -3.72
N ILE A 40 -2.13 -5.12 -2.91
CA ILE A 40 -2.28 -4.66 -1.53
C ILE A 40 -2.27 -5.88 -0.61
N HIS A 41 -1.26 -5.96 0.25
CA HIS A 41 -1.20 -7.02 1.24
C HIS A 41 -2.35 -6.86 2.26
N PRO A 42 -3.08 -7.94 2.61
CA PRO A 42 -4.23 -7.83 3.50
C PRO A 42 -3.87 -7.41 4.94
N GLY A 43 -2.61 -7.58 5.35
CA GLY A 43 -2.10 -7.10 6.62
C GLY A 43 -1.89 -5.58 6.72
N ALA A 44 -1.84 -4.87 5.58
CA ALA A 44 -1.65 -3.42 5.56
C ALA A 44 -2.81 -2.73 6.29
N ARG A 45 -2.53 -1.57 6.91
CA ARG A 45 -3.53 -0.75 7.59
C ARG A 45 -3.72 0.53 6.81
N ILE A 46 -4.93 0.75 6.32
CA ILE A 46 -5.23 1.86 5.42
C ILE A 46 -6.40 2.67 5.99
N GLY A 47 -6.17 3.96 6.17
CA GLY A 47 -7.15 4.97 6.55
C GLY A 47 -8.26 5.18 5.51
N LYS A 48 -8.99 6.28 5.66
CA LYS A 48 -10.06 6.72 4.77
C LYS A 48 -9.49 7.60 3.66
N GLY A 49 -10.22 7.74 2.55
CA GLY A 49 -9.83 8.68 1.50
C GLY A 49 -8.55 8.30 0.74
N LEU A 50 -8.06 7.05 0.83
CA LEU A 50 -6.97 6.58 -0.03
C LEU A 50 -7.41 6.68 -1.50
N PHE A 51 -6.72 7.51 -2.26
CA PHE A 51 -6.93 7.67 -3.70
C PHE A 51 -5.74 7.05 -4.44
N ILE A 52 -6.02 6.03 -5.27
CA ILE A 52 -5.01 5.42 -6.13
C ILE A 52 -5.32 5.81 -7.57
N ASP A 53 -4.50 6.66 -8.16
CA ASP A 53 -4.65 7.09 -9.55
C ASP A 53 -3.75 6.26 -10.48
N HIS A 54 -4.31 5.86 -11.62
CA HIS A 54 -3.65 4.99 -12.61
C HIS A 54 -2.97 3.73 -12.03
N GLY A 55 -3.45 3.18 -10.90
CA GLY A 55 -2.70 2.32 -9.97
C GLY A 55 -1.96 1.06 -10.45
N HIS A 56 -1.92 0.74 -11.74
CA HIS A 56 -1.12 -0.35 -12.26
C HIS A 56 0.33 -0.31 -11.74
N GLY A 57 0.82 -1.44 -11.24
CA GLY A 57 2.16 -1.57 -10.67
C GLY A 57 2.32 -1.00 -9.25
N VAL A 58 1.23 -0.56 -8.60
CA VAL A 58 1.25 -0.21 -7.18
C VAL A 58 1.42 -1.47 -6.33
N VAL A 59 2.36 -1.42 -5.38
CA VAL A 59 2.63 -2.51 -4.43
C VAL A 59 2.65 -1.95 -3.01
N ILE A 60 1.78 -2.47 -2.14
CA ILE A 60 1.64 -2.09 -0.73
C ILE A 60 1.92 -3.30 0.15
N GLY A 61 3.04 -3.28 0.87
CA GLY A 61 3.50 -4.40 1.67
C GLY A 61 2.78 -4.59 3.01
N GLU A 62 3.03 -5.74 3.64
CA GLU A 62 2.25 -6.26 4.78
C GLU A 62 2.14 -5.32 5.98
N THR A 63 3.23 -4.69 6.39
CA THR A 63 3.27 -3.87 7.60
C THR A 63 3.15 -2.39 7.31
N THR A 64 2.74 -2.04 6.09
CA THR A 64 2.49 -0.65 5.69
C THR A 64 1.33 -0.09 6.50
N VAL A 65 1.50 1.14 6.96
CA VAL A 65 0.42 1.94 7.55
C VAL A 65 0.24 3.15 6.66
N ILE A 66 -0.99 3.41 6.22
CA ILE A 66 -1.37 4.57 5.42
C ILE A 66 -2.45 5.31 6.19
N GLY A 67 -2.23 6.60 6.41
CA GLY A 67 -3.18 7.53 7.02
C GLY A 67 -4.36 7.88 6.11
N ASP A 68 -4.99 8.99 6.42
CA ASP A 68 -6.18 9.49 5.72
C ASP A 68 -5.80 10.41 4.55
N ASN A 69 -6.63 10.40 3.49
CA ASN A 69 -6.52 11.28 2.32
C ASN A 69 -5.19 11.19 1.55
N VAL A 70 -4.53 10.04 1.62
CA VAL A 70 -3.29 9.78 0.89
C VAL A 70 -3.57 9.56 -0.59
N THR A 71 -2.74 10.12 -1.46
CA THR A 71 -2.79 9.92 -2.92
C THR A 71 -1.58 9.13 -3.40
N ILE A 72 -1.81 8.04 -4.15
CA ILE A 72 -0.77 7.18 -4.72
C ILE A 72 -0.97 7.06 -6.23
N TYR A 73 0.09 7.32 -6.99
CA TYR A 73 0.10 7.13 -8.44
C TYR A 73 0.63 5.76 -8.86
N GLN A 74 0.55 5.45 -10.16
CA GLN A 74 1.00 4.20 -10.75
C GLN A 74 2.44 3.84 -10.41
N GLY A 75 2.75 2.54 -10.35
CA GLY A 75 4.12 2.06 -10.17
C GLY A 75 4.75 2.37 -8.81
N VAL A 76 4.02 2.92 -7.84
CA VAL A 76 4.54 3.19 -6.49
C VAL A 76 4.77 1.88 -5.73
N THR A 77 5.85 1.80 -4.97
CA THR A 77 6.12 0.66 -4.08
C THR A 77 6.33 1.12 -2.65
N LEU A 78 5.49 0.63 -1.74
CA LEU A 78 5.66 0.74 -0.29
C LEU A 78 6.18 -0.61 0.23
N GLY A 79 7.50 -0.76 0.16
CA GLY A 79 8.20 -2.03 0.29
C GLY A 79 9.07 -2.12 1.54
N GLY A 80 9.69 -3.27 1.73
CA GLY A 80 10.70 -3.46 2.78
C GLY A 80 12.10 -3.68 2.22
N THR A 81 13.10 -3.45 3.06
CA THR A 81 14.53 -3.60 2.71
C THR A 81 15.10 -4.97 3.07
N GLY A 82 14.31 -5.83 3.73
CA GLY A 82 14.72 -7.17 4.18
C GLY A 82 15.53 -7.20 5.48
N LYS A 83 15.89 -6.05 6.05
CA LYS A 83 16.71 -5.96 7.27
C LYS A 83 15.91 -6.12 8.57
N GLU A 84 14.58 -6.03 8.50
CA GLU A 84 13.71 -5.97 9.67
C GLU A 84 12.65 -7.08 9.68
N PHE A 85 12.46 -7.68 10.85
CA PHE A 85 11.61 -8.87 11.00
C PHE A 85 10.14 -8.55 11.30
N LYS A 86 9.85 -7.46 12.03
CA LYS A 86 8.48 -7.13 12.47
C LYS A 86 7.86 -6.03 11.60
N LYS A 87 8.08 -4.77 11.93
CA LYS A 87 7.73 -3.61 11.10
C LYS A 87 8.88 -3.39 10.13
N ARG A 88 8.58 -3.43 8.82
CA ARG A 88 9.58 -3.43 7.73
C ARG A 88 9.16 -2.63 6.50
N HIS A 89 7.98 -2.05 6.54
CA HIS A 89 7.37 -1.26 5.48
C HIS A 89 7.05 0.13 6.02
N PRO A 90 6.91 1.15 5.18
CA PRO A 90 6.79 2.53 5.64
C PRO A 90 5.48 2.81 6.38
N THR A 91 5.46 3.92 7.09
CA THR A 91 4.25 4.58 7.59
C THR A 91 4.06 5.85 6.79
N ILE A 92 2.89 6.02 6.18
CA ILE A 92 2.53 7.19 5.39
C ILE A 92 1.49 7.96 6.20
N GLU A 93 1.80 9.17 6.65
CA GLU A 93 0.86 10.02 7.37
C GLU A 93 -0.19 10.65 6.44
N ASP A 94 -1.07 11.46 7.02
CA ASP A 94 -2.22 12.03 6.35
C ASP A 94 -1.83 13.03 5.24
N ASN A 95 -2.69 13.13 4.22
CA ASN A 95 -2.55 14.05 3.08
C ASN A 95 -1.26 13.89 2.25
N VAL A 96 -0.50 12.82 2.44
CA VAL A 96 0.71 12.56 1.67
C VAL A 96 0.37 12.24 0.22
N MET A 97 1.17 12.78 -0.70
CA MET A 97 1.10 12.44 -2.12
C MET A 97 2.37 11.70 -2.55
N ILE A 98 2.19 10.53 -3.16
CA ILE A 98 3.30 9.70 -3.66
C ILE A 98 3.18 9.58 -5.18
N SER A 99 4.10 10.27 -5.87
CA SER A 99 4.08 10.40 -7.31
C SER A 99 4.51 9.12 -8.04
N ALA A 100 4.22 9.06 -9.34
CA ALA A 100 4.39 7.87 -10.16
C ALA A 100 5.79 7.25 -10.04
N GLY A 101 5.83 5.92 -9.91
CA GLY A 101 7.07 5.13 -9.91
C GLY A 101 7.92 5.22 -8.65
N ALA A 102 7.55 6.03 -7.66
CA ALA A 102 8.36 6.20 -6.45
C ALA A 102 8.47 4.90 -5.62
N LYS A 103 9.62 4.67 -5.02
CA LYS A 103 9.92 3.51 -4.17
C LYS A 103 10.22 4.01 -2.75
N VAL A 104 9.36 3.68 -1.80
CA VAL A 104 9.51 4.00 -0.38
C VAL A 104 9.77 2.68 0.34
N LEU A 105 11.02 2.45 0.75
CA LEU A 105 11.47 1.14 1.24
C LEU A 105 12.06 1.25 2.66
N GLY A 106 11.53 0.46 3.60
CA GLY A 106 11.99 0.43 4.99
C GLY A 106 10.92 0.90 5.98
N SER A 107 11.20 0.82 7.28
CA SER A 107 10.23 1.12 8.36
C SER A 107 10.21 2.59 8.83
N PHE A 108 10.40 3.55 7.93
CA PHE A 108 10.35 4.96 8.31
C PHE A 108 8.98 5.60 8.05
N THR A 109 8.79 6.78 8.63
CA THR A 109 7.58 7.58 8.46
C THR A 109 7.79 8.65 7.40
N VAL A 110 6.86 8.73 6.45
CA VAL A 110 6.68 9.90 5.59
C VAL A 110 5.66 10.80 6.26
N GLY A 111 6.11 11.98 6.70
CA GLY A 111 5.30 12.91 7.49
C GLY A 111 4.13 13.53 6.74
N HIS A 112 3.15 14.05 7.47
CA HIS A 112 1.94 14.68 6.93
C HIS A 112 2.24 15.76 5.89
N ASP A 113 1.32 15.91 4.93
CA ASP A 113 1.37 16.90 3.83
C ASP A 113 2.63 16.83 2.94
N SER A 114 3.44 15.76 3.10
CA SER A 114 4.64 15.54 2.29
C SER A 114 4.30 15.13 0.86
N LYS A 115 5.21 15.44 -0.06
CA LYS A 115 5.13 15.03 -1.46
C LYS A 115 6.39 14.26 -1.85
N ILE A 116 6.22 13.01 -2.24
CA ILE A 116 7.30 12.18 -2.75
C ILE A 116 7.34 12.32 -4.27
N GLY A 117 8.47 12.77 -4.79
CA GLY A 117 8.68 13.04 -6.22
C GLY A 117 8.62 11.78 -7.08
N ALA A 118 8.28 11.93 -8.37
CA ALA A 118 8.17 10.82 -9.30
C ALA A 118 9.53 10.12 -9.48
N GLY A 119 9.51 8.78 -9.56
CA GLY A 119 10.72 7.96 -9.73
C GLY A 119 11.73 8.01 -8.57
N SER A 120 11.41 8.71 -7.47
CA SER A 120 12.33 8.81 -6.33
C SER A 120 12.46 7.49 -5.59
N VAL A 121 13.60 7.34 -4.91
CA VAL A 121 13.87 6.21 -4.03
C VAL A 121 14.15 6.77 -2.64
N ALA A 122 13.24 6.50 -1.70
CA ALA A 122 13.35 6.90 -0.30
C ALA A 122 13.66 5.64 0.53
N LEU A 123 14.77 5.70 1.27
CA LEU A 123 15.35 4.56 2.00
C LEU A 123 15.63 4.95 3.45
N HIS A 124 15.37 4.02 4.36
CA HIS A 124 15.88 4.05 5.72
C HIS A 124 16.24 2.62 6.16
#